data_AF-A0A2N2IRW4-F1
#
_entry.id   AF-A0A2N2IRW4-F1
#
_cell.length_a   1.000
_cell.length_b   1.000
_cell.length_c   1.000
_cell.angle_alpha   90.00
_cell.angle_beta   90.00
_cell.angle_gamma   90.00
#
_symmetry.space_group_name_H-M   'P 1'
#
loop_
_entity.id
_entity.type
_entity.pdbx_description
1 polymer ?
#
loop_
_entity_poly.entity_id
_entity_poly.type
_entity_poly.pdbx_seq_one_letter_code
_entity_poly.pdbx_strand_id
1 'polypeptide(L)'
;MEIARSTSKECQKRLLPLMNEKVPPKTDKANYEAFMKHKNYWEKMNEVLEGMGAGRINPLEGDRRIRLLSGGKSSLEVTHDLRNFLESLIKFGKS
;
A
#
# COMPACT_ATOMS: atom_id res chain seq x y z
N MET A 1 6.96 16.22 0.75
CA MET A 1 6.01 15.66 -0.25
C MET A 1 6.66 14.67 -1.22
N GLU A 2 7.96 14.78 -1.50
CA GLU A 2 8.66 13.91 -2.45
C GLU A 2 8.60 12.42 -2.07
N ILE A 3 8.75 12.08 -0.79
CA ILE A 3 8.62 10.71 -0.28
C ILE A 3 7.24 10.13 -0.63
N ALA A 4 6.15 10.83 -0.30
CA ALA A 4 4.80 10.38 -0.61
C ALA A 4 4.58 10.15 -2.12
N ARG A 5 5.11 11.05 -2.96
CA ARG A 5 5.08 10.91 -4.43
C ARG A 5 5.84 9.68 -4.90
N SER A 6 7.05 9.45 -4.37
CA SER A 6 7.89 8.31 -4.72
C SER A 6 7.25 7.00 -4.29
N THR A 7 6.80 6.92 -3.03
CA THR A 7 6.09 5.75 -2.47
C THR A 7 4.82 5.44 -3.25
N SER A 8 4.04 6.46 -3.64
CA SER A 8 2.86 6.26 -4.47
C SER A 8 3.18 5.67 -5.84
N LYS A 9 4.20 6.21 -6.53
CA LYS A 9 4.66 5.66 -7.81
C LYS A 9 5.10 4.20 -7.69
N GLU A 10 5.81 3.87 -6.63
CA GLU A 10 6.27 2.50 -6.37
C GLU A 10 5.10 1.55 -6.12
N CYS A 11 4.11 2.00 -5.34
CA CYS A 11 2.88 1.25 -5.10
C CYS A 11 2.13 0.97 -6.41
N GLN A 12 1.93 1.99 -7.25
CA GLN A 12 1.24 1.87 -8.54
C GLN A 12 2.00 0.98 -9.54
N LYS A 13 3.31 1.13 -9.63
CA LYS A 13 4.13 0.43 -10.64
C LYS A 13 4.46 -1.01 -10.27
N ARG A 14 4.55 -1.33 -8.98
CA ARG A 14 5.03 -2.64 -8.52
C ARG A 14 4.05 -3.34 -7.61
N LEU A 15 3.61 -2.68 -6.54
CA LEU A 15 2.82 -3.37 -5.52
C LEU A 15 1.46 -3.82 -6.05
N LEU A 16 0.64 -2.87 -6.51
CA LEU A 16 -0.73 -3.19 -6.95
C LEU A 16 -0.76 -4.22 -8.09
N PRO A 17 0.12 -4.15 -9.12
CA PRO A 17 0.24 -5.21 -10.12
C PRO A 17 0.58 -6.58 -9.52
N LEU A 18 1.57 -6.67 -8.63
CA LEU A 18 1.91 -7.93 -7.97
C LEU A 18 0.76 -8.46 -7.10
N MET A 19 0.04 -7.57 -6.43
CA MET A 19 -1.14 -7.98 -5.65
C MET A 19 -2.26 -8.51 -6.55
N ASN A 20 -2.41 -8.00 -7.77
CA ASN A 20 -3.38 -8.52 -8.74
C ASN A 20 -2.96 -9.87 -9.33
N GLU A 21 -1.67 -10.10 -9.52
CA GLU A 21 -1.14 -11.37 -10.02
C GLU A 21 -1.22 -12.47 -8.96
N LYS A 22 -0.95 -12.13 -7.69
CA LYS A 22 -0.84 -13.08 -6.58
C LYS A 22 -2.13 -13.26 -5.78
N VAL A 23 -3.29 -12.90 -6.35
CA VAL A 23 -4.58 -13.08 -5.67
C VAL A 23 -4.79 -14.58 -5.37
N PRO A 24 -5.01 -14.96 -4.10
CA PRO A 24 -5.28 -16.36 -3.76
C PRO A 24 -6.54 -16.90 -4.45
N PRO A 25 -6.66 -18.21 -4.66
CA PRO A 25 -7.88 -18.79 -5.22
C PRO A 25 -9.06 -18.58 -4.25
N LYS A 26 -10.25 -18.27 -4.79
CA LYS A 26 -11.47 -18.06 -3.99
C LYS A 26 -11.92 -19.30 -3.19
N THR A 27 -11.41 -20.49 -3.55
CA THR A 27 -11.64 -21.73 -2.82
C THR A 27 -10.99 -21.70 -1.43
N ASP A 28 -9.88 -20.99 -1.27
CA ASP A 28 -9.24 -20.70 0.00
C ASP A 28 -9.77 -19.38 0.58
N LYS A 29 -10.99 -19.45 1.14
CA LYS A 29 -11.73 -18.26 1.58
C LYS A 29 -10.96 -17.43 2.62
N ALA A 30 -10.33 -18.07 3.59
CA ALA A 30 -9.64 -17.37 4.67
C ALA A 30 -8.46 -16.55 4.15
N ASN A 31 -7.61 -17.16 3.32
CA ASN A 31 -6.48 -16.45 2.71
C ASN A 31 -6.94 -15.41 1.69
N TYR A 32 -7.96 -15.71 0.90
CA TYR A 32 -8.55 -14.75 -0.04
C TYR A 32 -9.07 -13.49 0.67
N GLU A 33 -9.87 -13.65 1.72
CA GLU A 33 -10.43 -12.53 2.48
C GLU A 33 -9.35 -11.70 3.16
N ALA A 34 -8.37 -12.34 3.79
CA ALA A 34 -7.23 -11.65 4.40
C ALA A 34 -6.43 -10.86 3.35
N PHE A 35 -6.16 -11.47 2.20
CA PHE A 35 -5.44 -10.83 1.11
C PHE A 35 -6.20 -9.62 0.54
N MET A 36 -7.50 -9.75 0.31
CA MET A 36 -8.33 -8.66 -0.19
C MET A 36 -8.42 -7.48 0.80
N LYS A 37 -8.41 -7.75 2.12
CA LYS A 37 -8.31 -6.68 3.13
C LYS A 37 -6.98 -5.92 3.01
N HIS A 38 -5.86 -6.63 2.84
CA HIS A 38 -4.55 -6.01 2.64
C HIS A 38 -4.47 -5.23 1.32
N LYS A 39 -5.07 -5.75 0.25
CA LYS A 39 -5.14 -5.04 -1.04
C LYS A 39 -5.88 -3.72 -0.91
N ASN A 40 -7.08 -3.74 -0.32
CA ASN A 40 -7.89 -2.56 -0.09
C ASN A 40 -7.17 -1.53 0.83
N TYR A 41 -6.42 -1.99 1.83
CA TYR A 41 -5.57 -1.11 2.63
C TYR A 41 -4.55 -0.36 1.77
N TRP A 42 -3.82 -1.07 0.91
CA TRP A 42 -2.80 -0.46 0.06
C TRP A 42 -3.36 0.44 -1.04
N GLU A 43 -4.53 0.11 -1.60
CA GLU A 43 -5.25 0.97 -2.54
C GLU A 43 -5.60 2.31 -1.89
N LYS A 44 -6.26 2.29 -0.72
CA LYS A 44 -6.60 3.52 0.03
C LYS A 44 -5.38 4.30 0.49
N MET A 45 -4.33 3.61 0.92
CA MET A 45 -3.08 4.25 1.32
C MET A 45 -2.44 4.97 0.13
N ASN A 46 -2.43 4.32 -1.04
CA ASN A 46 -1.89 4.91 -2.25
C ASN A 46 -2.67 6.15 -2.71
N GLU A 47 -4.00 6.16 -2.60
CA GLU A 47 -4.82 7.33 -2.91
C GLU A 47 -4.40 8.56 -2.10
N VAL A 48 -4.12 8.38 -0.79
CA VAL A 48 -3.66 9.46 0.09
C VAL A 48 -2.26 9.91 -0.31
N LEU A 49 -1.32 8.97 -0.50
CA LEU A 49 0.06 9.27 -0.89
C LEU A 49 0.15 9.97 -2.26
N GLU A 50 -0.68 9.57 -3.22
CA GLU A 50 -0.78 10.18 -4.54
C GLU A 50 -1.34 11.59 -4.42
N GLY A 51 -2.44 11.77 -3.69
CA GLY A 51 -3.06 13.07 -3.46
C GLY A 51 -2.10 14.04 -2.78
N MET A 52 -1.30 13.57 -1.82
CA MET A 52 -0.19 14.33 -1.25
C MET A 52 0.87 14.62 -2.31
N GLY A 53 1.39 13.61 -3.00
CA GLY A 53 2.43 13.78 -4.01
C GLY A 53 2.07 14.74 -5.14
N ALA A 54 0.79 14.85 -5.49
CA ALA A 54 0.25 15.76 -6.49
C ALA A 54 -0.15 17.15 -5.96
N GLY A 55 -0.07 17.37 -4.64
CA GLY A 55 -0.49 18.62 -4.00
C GLY A 55 -2.02 18.81 -3.89
N ARG A 56 -2.82 17.75 -4.16
CA ARG A 56 -4.29 17.76 -4.04
C ARG A 56 -4.76 17.59 -2.60
N ILE A 57 -3.95 16.95 -1.76
CA ILE A 57 -4.18 16.78 -0.32
C ILE A 57 -3.11 17.57 0.43
N ASN A 58 -3.53 18.43 1.35
CA ASN A 58 -2.60 19.16 2.19
C ASN A 58 -1.80 18.18 3.10
N PRO A 59 -0.52 18.45 3.41
CA PRO A 59 0.31 17.48 4.13
C PRO A 59 -0.21 17.06 5.51
N LEU A 60 -0.85 17.97 6.25
CA LEU A 60 -1.35 17.70 7.60
C LEU A 60 -2.56 16.76 7.57
N GLU A 61 -3.50 17.01 6.66
CA GLU A 61 -4.65 16.12 6.43
C GLU A 61 -4.19 14.78 5.86
N GLY A 62 -3.18 14.80 4.98
CA GLY A 62 -2.54 13.59 4.48
C GLY A 62 -1.95 12.73 5.60
N ASP A 63 -1.15 13.32 6.50
CA ASP A 63 -0.59 12.63 7.66
C ASP A 63 -1.68 12.09 8.59
N ARG A 64 -2.74 12.88 8.84
CA ARG A 64 -3.89 12.45 9.64
C ARG A 64 -4.57 11.21 9.03
N ARG A 65 -4.81 11.21 7.72
CA ARG A 65 -5.40 10.07 7.00
C ARG A 65 -4.50 8.85 7.03
N ILE A 66 -3.19 9.03 6.84
CA ILE A 66 -2.20 7.94 6.92
C ILE A 66 -2.25 7.31 8.30
N ARG A 67 -2.23 8.10 9.38
CA ARG A 67 -2.33 7.59 10.75
C ARG A 67 -3.63 6.82 10.98
N LEU A 68 -4.77 7.33 10.53
CA LEU A 68 -6.05 6.66 10.67
C LEU A 68 -6.09 5.32 9.92
N LEU A 69 -5.56 5.26 8.69
CA LEU A 69 -5.55 4.04 7.89
C LEU A 69 -4.58 2.98 8.44
N SER A 70 -3.42 3.41 8.95
CA SER A 70 -2.32 2.53 9.38
C SER A 70 -2.36 2.16 10.87
N GLY A 71 -3.31 2.69 11.65
CA GLY A 71 -3.35 2.48 13.09
C GLY A 71 -2.32 3.31 13.87
N GLY A 72 -1.91 4.47 13.33
CA GLY A 72 -1.07 5.46 14.01
C GLY A 72 0.31 5.71 13.38
N LYS A 73 0.68 4.97 12.32
CA LYS A 73 1.99 5.09 11.67
C LYS A 73 2.12 6.40 10.89
N SER A 74 3.36 6.86 10.79
CA SER A 74 3.77 7.98 9.93
C SER A 74 3.93 7.57 8.47
N SER A 75 3.98 8.54 7.58
CA SER A 75 4.25 8.33 6.14
C SER A 75 5.59 7.62 5.85
N LEU A 76 6.61 7.82 6.70
CA LEU A 76 7.89 7.15 6.57
C LEU A 76 7.80 5.67 6.92
N GLU A 77 7.13 5.34 8.04
CA GLU A 77 6.89 3.96 8.44
C GLU A 77 6.07 3.20 7.40
N VAL A 78 5.05 3.84 6.82
CA VAL A 78 4.28 3.27 5.70
C VAL A 78 5.15 3.00 4.47
N THR A 79 6.15 3.85 4.21
CA THR A 79 7.10 3.62 3.11
C THR A 79 7.99 2.39 3.38
N HIS A 80 8.38 2.17 4.64
CA HIS A 80 9.09 0.95 5.03
C HIS A 80 8.19 -0.30 4.96
N ASP A 81 6.93 -0.20 5.38
CA ASP A 81 5.95 -1.28 5.24
C ASP A 81 5.79 -1.69 3.76
N LEU A 82 5.72 -0.70 2.85
CA LEU A 82 5.60 -0.94 1.40
C LEU A 82 6.78 -1.77 0.92
N ARG A 83 8.00 -1.36 1.28
CA ARG A 83 9.22 -2.06 0.90
C ARG A 83 9.21 -3.50 1.43
N ASN A 84 8.93 -3.68 2.72
CA ASN A 84 8.92 -5.00 3.35
C ASN A 84 7.90 -5.93 2.70
N PHE A 85 6.72 -5.39 2.37
CA PHE A 85 5.66 -6.16 1.74
C PHE A 85 5.96 -6.48 0.28
N LEU A 86 6.54 -5.55 -0.47
CA LEU A 86 7.05 -5.83 -1.82
C LEU A 86 8.10 -6.94 -1.81
N GLU A 87 9.05 -6.87 -0.87
CA GLU A 87 10.08 -7.89 -0.73
C GLU A 87 9.48 -9.26 -0.38
N SER A 88 8.45 -9.32 0.48
CA SER A 88 7.79 -10.58 0.81
C SER A 88 7.03 -11.15 -0.40
N LEU A 89 6.27 -10.33 -1.14
CA LEU A 89 5.57 -10.77 -2.34
C LEU A 89 6.51 -11.30 -3.42
N ILE A 90 7.70 -10.71 -3.57
CA ILE A 90 8.71 -11.16 -4.54
C ILE A 90 9.40 -12.45 -4.08
N LYS A 91 9.80 -12.54 -2.80
CA LYS A 91 10.50 -13.71 -2.26
C LYS A 91 9.61 -14.94 -2.21
N PHE A 92 8.37 -14.78 -1.75
CA PHE A 92 7.40 -15.87 -1.61
C PHE A 92 6.54 -16.09 -2.87
N GLY A 93 6.60 -15.18 -3.84
CA GLY A 93 5.92 -15.32 -5.13
C GLY A 93 6.66 -16.21 -6.15
N LYS A 94 7.89 -16.62 -5.85
CA LYS A 94 8.62 -17.68 -6.57
C LYS A 94 8.35 -19.01 -5.87
N SER A 95 7.31 -19.71 -6.28
CA SER A 95 7.09 -21.14 -5.99
C SER A 95 6.54 -21.79 -7.22
#